data_AF-A0A2N2FMF9-F1
#
_entry.id   AF-A0A2N2FMF9-F1
#
_cell.length_a   1.000
_cell.length_b   1.000
_cell.length_c   1.000
_cell.angle_alpha   90.00
_cell.angle_beta   90.00
_cell.angle_gamma   90.00
#
_symmetry.space_group_name_H-M   'P 1'
#
loop_
_entity.id
_entity.type
_entity.pdbx_description
1 polymer ?
#
loop_
_entity_poly.entity_id
_entity_poly.type
_entity_poly.pdbx_seq_one_letter_code
_entity_poly.pdbx_strand_id
1 'polypeptide(L)'
;MSFLILLTALVLGVPILSYALFLRENARAGLLPRVRELCGGRLFVPLARAVFNSAWSIALVIVAYPLGWLPERRPQAPDPGGLPPVILTHGLYHNASAWFLFRRRLRQAGFKDVRTYAYASFFQSFKSIAEGLAHAAQESADASPTGTVLLVGHSLGGIVVRTAGASEGLRGCVGGIVTLGTPHQGSNLAGLLAVGRLGRGLTANGEVLECVRGLSICPGPALSLYSPVDSMVLPLSGLLLDEREREAGWTEECLPPMSHVGMLYDRRVAEICVRFLLRAASRPASPEAWP
;
A
#
# COMPACT_ATOMS: atom_id res chain seq x y z
N MET A 1 -6.69 -2.49 -35.24
CA MET A 1 -7.99 -2.05 -34.68
C MET A 1 -8.30 -2.71 -33.33
N SER A 2 -8.03 -4.00 -33.14
CA SER A 2 -8.42 -4.75 -31.92
C SER A 2 -7.71 -4.36 -30.61
N PHE A 3 -6.44 -3.97 -30.64
CA PHE A 3 -5.67 -3.63 -29.42
C PHE A 3 -6.12 -2.32 -28.75
N LEU A 4 -6.33 -1.26 -29.53
CA LEU A 4 -6.76 0.05 -29.01
C LEU A 4 -8.17 -0.02 -28.41
N ILE A 5 -9.06 -0.82 -29.01
CA ILE A 5 -10.41 -1.08 -28.49
C ILE A 5 -10.33 -1.79 -27.14
N LEU A 6 -9.52 -2.85 -27.04
CA LEU A 6 -9.34 -3.57 -25.77
C LEU A 6 -8.73 -2.69 -24.68
N LEU A 7 -7.74 -1.87 -25.04
CA LEU A 7 -7.11 -0.91 -24.12
C LEU A 7 -8.12 0.13 -23.63
N THR A 8 -8.93 0.68 -24.52
CA THR A 8 -9.98 1.65 -24.18
C THR A 8 -11.05 1.01 -23.30
N ALA A 9 -11.46 -0.22 -23.63
CA ALA A 9 -12.42 -0.99 -22.84
C ALA A 9 -11.87 -1.28 -21.43
N LEU A 10 -10.57 -1.56 -21.29
CA LEU A 10 -9.94 -1.74 -19.98
C LEU A 10 -9.92 -0.43 -19.18
N VAL A 11 -9.42 0.65 -19.77
CA VAL A 11 -9.24 1.96 -19.11
C VAL A 11 -10.57 2.56 -18.67
N LEU A 12 -11.65 2.36 -19.41
CA LEU A 12 -12.98 2.90 -19.08
C LEU A 12 -13.86 1.88 -18.35
N GLY A 13 -13.82 0.62 -18.75
CA GLY A 13 -14.69 -0.43 -18.23
C GLY A 13 -14.33 -0.85 -16.81
N VAL A 14 -13.05 -0.97 -16.47
CA VAL A 14 -12.63 -1.36 -15.12
C VAL A 14 -13.05 -0.32 -14.07
N PRO A 15 -12.86 1.00 -14.27
CA PRO A 15 -13.41 2.01 -13.36
C PRO A 15 -14.93 1.93 -13.23
N ILE A 16 -15.67 1.86 -14.33
CA ILE A 16 -17.15 1.83 -14.28
C ILE A 16 -17.63 0.61 -13.48
N LEU A 17 -17.11 -0.58 -13.80
CA LEU A 17 -17.50 -1.82 -13.12
C LEU A 17 -17.10 -1.80 -11.64
N SER A 18 -15.87 -1.39 -11.32
CA SER A 18 -15.39 -1.34 -9.94
C SER A 18 -16.18 -0.35 -9.09
N TYR A 19 -16.57 0.81 -9.63
CA TYR A 19 -17.40 1.78 -8.90
C TYR A 19 -18.88 1.36 -8.80
N ALA A 20 -19.42 0.60 -9.75
CA ALA A 20 -20.73 -0.01 -9.61
C ALA A 20 -20.72 -1.05 -8.45
N LEU A 21 -19.68 -1.87 -8.37
CA LEU A 21 -19.49 -2.82 -7.28
C LEU A 21 -19.21 -2.11 -5.95
N PHE A 22 -18.46 -1.01 -5.94
CA PHE A 22 -18.26 -0.15 -4.77
C PHE A 22 -19.60 0.30 -4.17
N LEU A 23 -20.49 0.83 -5.00
CA LEU A 23 -21.81 1.27 -4.56
C LEU A 23 -22.62 0.10 -3.99
N ARG A 24 -22.59 -1.06 -4.67
CA ARG A 24 -23.30 -2.27 -4.24
C ARG A 24 -22.80 -2.79 -2.90
N GLU A 25 -21.50 -2.98 -2.75
CA GLU A 25 -20.89 -3.57 -1.54
C GLU A 25 -21.05 -2.63 -0.34
N ASN A 26 -20.83 -1.32 -0.51
CA ASN A 26 -21.03 -0.37 0.57
C ASN A 26 -22.51 -0.15 0.91
N ALA A 27 -23.43 -0.28 -0.05
CA ALA A 27 -24.87 -0.27 0.24
C ALA A 27 -25.27 -1.50 1.08
N ARG A 28 -24.82 -2.69 0.67
CA ARG A 28 -25.08 -3.95 1.38
C ARG A 28 -24.51 -3.95 2.80
N ALA A 29 -23.33 -3.35 2.98
CA ALA A 29 -22.70 -3.21 4.30
C ALA A 29 -23.26 -2.04 5.14
N GLY A 30 -24.22 -1.25 4.62
CA GLY A 30 -24.74 -0.07 5.32
C GLY A 30 -23.75 1.08 5.48
N LEU A 31 -22.66 1.10 4.71
CA LEU A 31 -21.55 2.06 4.83
C LEU A 31 -21.67 3.28 3.92
N LEU A 32 -22.65 3.35 3.00
CA LEU A 32 -22.86 4.53 2.15
C LEU A 32 -23.07 5.85 2.92
N PRO A 33 -23.79 5.89 4.07
CA PRO A 33 -23.86 7.10 4.89
C PRO A 33 -22.48 7.56 5.38
N ARG A 34 -21.64 6.62 5.84
CA ARG A 34 -20.27 6.92 6.28
C ARG A 34 -19.38 7.40 5.13
N VAL A 35 -19.45 6.75 3.97
CA VAL A 35 -18.76 7.20 2.76
C VAL A 35 -19.17 8.64 2.41
N ARG A 36 -20.47 8.94 2.45
CA ARG A 36 -20.99 10.29 2.16
C ARG A 36 -20.49 11.32 3.17
N GLU A 37 -20.46 10.98 4.45
CA GLU A 37 -19.92 11.83 5.52
C GLU A 37 -18.44 12.16 5.26
N LEU A 38 -17.62 11.14 5.01
CA LEU A 38 -16.20 11.30 4.68
C LEU A 38 -15.98 12.11 3.39
N CYS A 39 -16.96 12.14 2.50
CA CYS A 39 -16.98 12.95 1.29
C CYS A 39 -17.60 14.35 1.47
N GLY A 40 -17.80 14.82 2.71
CA GLY A 40 -18.33 16.15 3.01
C GLY A 40 -19.84 16.28 2.72
N GLY A 41 -20.60 15.21 2.93
CA GLY A 41 -22.06 15.18 2.72
C GLY A 41 -22.48 14.94 1.27
N ARG A 42 -21.54 14.88 0.32
CA ARG A 42 -21.81 14.67 -1.11
C ARG A 42 -21.25 13.33 -1.56
N LEU A 43 -21.96 12.62 -2.45
CA LEU A 43 -21.48 11.34 -2.97
C LEU A 43 -21.17 11.39 -4.47
N PHE A 44 -22.02 12.04 -5.26
CA PHE A 44 -21.93 12.03 -6.72
C PHE A 44 -20.63 12.65 -7.26
N VAL A 45 -20.32 13.90 -6.89
CA VAL A 45 -19.14 14.61 -7.41
C VAL A 45 -17.82 13.92 -7.02
N PRO A 46 -17.62 13.51 -5.75
CA PRO A 46 -16.46 12.72 -5.36
C PRO A 46 -16.30 11.42 -6.15
N LEU A 47 -17.39 10.66 -6.34
CA LEU A 47 -17.35 9.42 -7.12
C LEU A 47 -17.03 9.67 -8.59
N ALA A 48 -17.66 10.66 -9.23
CA ALA A 48 -17.36 11.01 -10.61
C ALA A 48 -15.87 11.33 -10.78
N ARG A 49 -15.32 12.17 -9.90
CA ARG A 49 -13.87 12.48 -9.87
C ARG A 49 -13.02 11.22 -9.67
N ALA A 50 -13.46 10.31 -8.81
CA ALA A 50 -12.72 9.08 -8.53
C ALA A 50 -12.75 8.09 -9.72
N VAL A 51 -13.86 8.02 -10.47
CA VAL A 51 -13.94 7.27 -11.74
C VAL A 51 -12.95 7.83 -12.77
N PHE A 52 -12.94 9.16 -12.99
CA PHE A 52 -11.97 9.80 -13.89
C PHE A 52 -10.53 9.58 -13.41
N ASN A 53 -10.27 9.73 -12.12
CA ASN A 53 -8.97 9.47 -11.51
C ASN A 53 -8.53 8.01 -11.68
N SER A 54 -9.45 7.04 -11.60
CA SER A 54 -9.17 5.62 -11.82
C SER A 54 -8.78 5.35 -13.28
N ALA A 55 -9.56 5.85 -14.24
CA ALA A 55 -9.23 5.72 -15.67
C ALA A 55 -7.86 6.31 -15.98
N TRP A 56 -7.57 7.51 -15.47
CA TRP A 56 -6.27 8.15 -15.63
C TRP A 56 -5.14 7.35 -14.99
N SER A 57 -5.34 6.83 -13.78
CA SER A 57 -4.33 6.05 -13.07
C SER A 57 -4.04 4.72 -13.78
N ILE A 58 -5.05 4.05 -14.33
CA ILE A 58 -4.85 2.84 -15.15
C ILE A 58 -4.04 3.17 -16.41
N ALA A 59 -4.35 4.27 -17.10
CA ALA A 59 -3.57 4.71 -18.26
C ALA A 59 -2.09 4.97 -17.88
N LEU A 60 -1.85 5.63 -16.73
CA LEU A 60 -0.49 5.83 -16.22
C LEU A 60 0.21 4.51 -15.88
N VAL A 61 -0.47 3.56 -15.24
CA VAL A 61 0.08 2.22 -14.97
C VAL A 61 0.53 1.58 -16.27
N ILE A 62 -0.31 1.57 -17.30
CA ILE A 62 -0.02 0.91 -18.59
C ILE A 62 1.21 1.53 -19.25
N VAL A 63 1.29 2.87 -19.27
CA VAL A 63 2.44 3.59 -19.84
C VAL A 63 3.72 3.38 -19.02
N ALA A 64 3.62 3.39 -17.69
CA ALA A 64 4.77 3.27 -16.81
C ALA A 64 5.24 1.82 -16.59
N TYR A 65 4.38 0.82 -16.82
CA TYR A 65 4.64 -0.59 -16.49
C TYR A 65 5.99 -1.12 -17.01
N PRO A 66 6.39 -0.85 -18.27
CA PRO A 66 7.68 -1.31 -18.81
C PRO A 66 8.90 -0.73 -18.08
N LEU A 67 8.76 0.43 -17.42
CA LEU A 67 9.84 1.03 -16.62
C LEU A 67 10.21 0.17 -15.42
N GLY A 68 9.32 -0.75 -15.00
CA GLY A 68 9.60 -1.71 -13.93
C GLY A 68 10.63 -2.78 -14.30
N TRP A 69 10.98 -2.92 -15.59
CA TRP A 69 12.05 -3.80 -16.06
C TRP A 69 13.42 -3.11 -16.11
N LEU A 70 13.45 -1.79 -15.91
CA LEU A 70 14.71 -1.07 -15.84
C LEU A 70 15.41 -1.43 -14.52
N PRO A 71 16.73 -1.68 -14.54
CA PRO A 71 17.46 -1.99 -13.33
C PRO A 71 17.37 -0.82 -12.36
N GLU A 72 17.06 -1.13 -11.09
CA GLU A 72 17.12 -0.13 -10.05
C GLU A 72 18.58 0.28 -9.83
N ARG A 73 18.85 1.59 -9.91
CA ARG A 73 20.13 2.11 -9.43
C ARG A 73 20.21 1.83 -7.93
N ARG A 74 21.17 0.98 -7.54
CA ARG A 74 21.55 0.82 -6.15
C ARG A 74 22.02 2.19 -5.62
N PRO A 75 21.61 2.58 -4.42
CA PRO A 75 22.16 3.76 -3.76
C PRO A 75 23.69 3.67 -3.70
N GLN A 76 24.36 4.82 -3.72
CA GLN A 76 25.79 4.88 -3.36
C GLN A 76 25.99 4.49 -1.89
N ALA A 77 27.25 4.33 -1.48
CA ALA A 77 27.65 3.96 -0.13
C ALA A 77 26.84 4.70 0.96
N PRO A 78 26.62 4.07 2.13
CA PRO A 78 25.83 4.65 3.22
C PRO A 78 26.23 6.09 3.49
N ASP A 79 25.25 7.00 3.52
CA ASP A 79 25.47 8.41 3.84
C ASP A 79 25.60 8.55 5.36
N PRO A 80 26.80 8.82 5.92
CA PRO A 80 26.98 8.91 7.36
C PRO A 80 26.12 10.07 7.91
N GLY A 81 25.11 9.76 8.73
CA GLY A 81 24.13 10.73 9.22
C GLY A 81 22.88 10.92 8.35
N GLY A 82 22.70 10.10 7.31
CA GLY A 82 21.51 10.11 6.46
C GLY A 82 20.27 9.47 7.11
N LEU A 83 19.10 9.73 6.50
CA LEU A 83 17.83 9.10 6.90
C LEU A 83 17.84 7.57 6.65
N PRO A 84 17.05 6.79 7.40
CA PRO A 84 16.92 5.35 7.17
C PRO A 84 16.48 5.02 5.73
N PRO A 85 16.90 3.87 5.17
CA PRO A 85 16.40 3.38 3.89
C PRO A 85 14.89 3.22 3.89
N VAL A 86 14.25 3.56 2.77
CA VAL A 86 12.81 3.34 2.54
C VAL A 86 12.62 2.22 1.53
N ILE A 87 11.89 1.17 1.92
CA ILE A 87 11.50 0.08 1.03
C ILE A 87 10.04 0.25 0.62
N LEU A 88 9.81 0.36 -0.69
CA LEU A 88 8.50 0.52 -1.31
C LEU A 88 8.02 -0.83 -1.89
N THR A 89 6.89 -1.34 -1.41
CA THR A 89 6.34 -2.65 -1.79
C THR A 89 5.02 -2.48 -2.53
N HIS A 90 5.02 -2.84 -3.82
CA HIS A 90 3.84 -2.65 -4.69
C HIS A 90 2.69 -3.63 -4.37
N GLY A 91 1.51 -3.34 -4.91
CA GLY A 91 0.33 -4.20 -4.80
C GLY A 91 0.26 -5.33 -5.85
N LEU A 92 -0.84 -6.06 -5.81
CA LEU A 92 -1.15 -7.15 -6.74
C LEU A 92 -1.14 -6.67 -8.21
N TYR A 93 -0.59 -7.49 -9.12
CA TYR A 93 -0.46 -7.24 -10.56
C TYR A 93 0.39 -6.03 -10.97
N HIS A 94 1.17 -5.48 -10.04
CA HIS A 94 2.06 -4.36 -10.32
C HIS A 94 3.54 -4.77 -10.22
N ASN A 95 4.42 -3.78 -10.28
CA ASN A 95 5.87 -3.94 -10.22
C ASN A 95 6.50 -2.64 -9.68
N ALA A 96 7.83 -2.53 -9.68
CA ALA A 96 8.58 -1.37 -9.21
C ALA A 96 8.13 -0.03 -9.84
N SER A 97 7.59 -0.03 -11.07
CA SER A 97 7.10 1.18 -11.74
C SER A 97 5.95 1.86 -11.00
N ALA A 98 5.20 1.15 -10.15
CA ALA A 98 4.13 1.72 -9.31
C ALA A 98 4.60 2.97 -8.56
N TRP A 99 5.87 2.96 -8.17
CA TRP A 99 6.44 3.91 -7.25
C TRP A 99 7.23 5.03 -7.92
N PHE A 100 7.26 5.14 -9.26
CA PHE A 100 8.19 6.06 -9.95
C PHE A 100 8.06 7.52 -9.50
N LEU A 101 6.83 8.05 -9.37
CA LEU A 101 6.59 9.41 -8.87
C LEU A 101 6.80 9.51 -7.36
N PHE A 102 6.36 8.50 -6.61
CA PHE A 102 6.46 8.48 -5.15
C PHE A 102 7.92 8.47 -4.70
N ARG A 103 8.75 7.63 -5.33
CA ARG A 103 10.19 7.54 -5.15
C ARG A 103 10.88 8.87 -5.45
N ARG A 104 10.48 9.56 -6.53
CA ARG A 104 11.00 10.90 -6.84
C ARG A 104 10.70 11.88 -5.71
N ARG A 105 9.49 11.86 -5.15
CA ARG A 105 9.08 12.76 -4.06
C ARG A 105 9.80 12.44 -2.74
N LEU A 106 9.98 11.17 -2.39
CA LEU A 106 10.79 10.75 -1.24
C LEU A 106 12.24 11.25 -1.37
N ARG A 107 12.85 11.09 -2.55
CA ARG A 107 14.20 11.60 -2.83
C ARG A 107 14.30 13.12 -2.71
N GLN A 108 13.30 13.85 -3.22
CA GLN A 108 13.21 15.30 -3.08
C GLN A 108 13.07 15.75 -1.62
N ALA A 109 12.53 14.89 -0.75
CA ALA A 109 12.41 15.14 0.68
C ALA A 109 13.65 14.71 1.50
N GLY A 110 14.74 14.26 0.84
CA GLY A 110 16.01 13.93 1.49
C GLY A 110 16.25 12.44 1.71
N PHE A 111 15.29 11.55 1.42
CA PHE A 111 15.53 10.10 1.46
C PHE A 111 16.43 9.68 0.29
N LYS A 112 17.73 9.56 0.54
CA LYS A 112 18.72 9.20 -0.49
C LYS A 112 18.65 7.71 -0.87
N ASP A 113 18.36 6.85 0.11
CA ASP A 113 18.19 5.42 -0.08
C ASP A 113 16.70 5.05 -0.16
N VAL A 114 16.18 4.96 -1.38
CA VAL A 114 14.81 4.52 -1.66
C VAL A 114 14.84 3.35 -2.63
N ARG A 115 14.42 2.19 -2.15
CA ARG A 115 14.44 0.89 -2.80
C ARG A 115 13.03 0.43 -3.09
N THR A 116 12.83 -0.38 -4.11
CA THR A 116 11.56 -1.10 -4.30
C THR A 116 11.76 -2.58 -4.03
N TYR A 117 10.81 -3.18 -3.33
CA TYR A 117 10.70 -4.63 -3.24
C TYR A 117 9.66 -5.10 -4.25
N ALA A 118 10.12 -5.78 -5.30
CA ALA A 118 9.29 -6.28 -6.38
C ALA A 118 9.09 -7.80 -6.28
N TYR A 119 7.86 -8.26 -6.51
CA TYR A 119 7.51 -9.68 -6.48
C TYR A 119 6.50 -10.05 -7.57
N ALA A 120 6.51 -11.32 -7.98
CA ALA A 120 5.60 -11.86 -8.98
C ALA A 120 4.26 -12.28 -8.35
N SER A 121 3.16 -11.68 -8.81
CA SER A 121 1.83 -11.93 -8.26
C SER A 121 1.23 -13.31 -8.55
N PHE A 122 1.76 -14.04 -9.55
CA PHE A 122 1.18 -15.31 -10.02
C PHE A 122 1.97 -16.55 -9.60
N PHE A 123 3.25 -16.41 -9.27
CA PHE A 123 4.17 -17.54 -9.13
C PHE A 123 4.84 -17.64 -7.76
N GLN A 124 4.49 -16.75 -6.82
CA GLN A 124 5.02 -16.75 -5.46
C GLN A 124 3.89 -16.88 -4.44
N SER A 125 4.17 -17.55 -3.33
CA SER A 125 3.26 -17.61 -2.18
C SER A 125 3.35 -16.33 -1.38
N PHE A 126 2.29 -15.97 -0.66
CA PHE A 126 2.30 -14.80 0.21
C PHE A 126 3.43 -14.89 1.26
N LYS A 127 3.59 -16.06 1.87
CA LYS A 127 4.64 -16.32 2.86
C LYS A 127 6.04 -16.05 2.30
N SER A 128 6.37 -16.55 1.11
CA SER A 128 7.71 -16.34 0.54
C SER A 128 7.97 -14.88 0.16
N ILE A 129 6.92 -14.15 -0.24
CA ILE A 129 7.01 -12.70 -0.51
C ILE A 129 7.29 -11.94 0.81
N ALA A 130 6.60 -12.27 1.89
CA ALA A 130 6.79 -11.61 3.18
C ALA A 130 8.17 -11.93 3.80
N GLU A 131 8.61 -13.19 3.73
CA GLU A 131 9.94 -13.62 4.19
C GLU A 131 11.06 -12.95 3.38
N GLY A 132 10.90 -12.88 2.05
CA GLY A 132 11.86 -12.20 1.19
C GLY A 132 11.94 -10.70 1.47
N LEU A 133 10.81 -10.03 1.78
CA LEU A 133 10.84 -8.64 2.21
C LEU A 133 11.52 -8.50 3.58
N ALA A 134 11.25 -9.39 4.54
CA ALA A 134 11.87 -9.35 5.86
C ALA A 134 13.40 -9.44 5.76
N HIS A 135 13.92 -10.35 4.91
CA HIS A 135 15.34 -10.46 4.64
C HIS A 135 15.93 -9.18 4.02
N ALA A 136 15.30 -8.65 2.97
CA ALA A 136 15.76 -7.43 2.32
C ALA A 136 15.72 -6.20 3.25
N ALA A 137 14.74 -6.15 4.14
CA ALA A 137 14.61 -5.13 5.16
C ALA A 137 15.72 -5.26 6.21
N GLN A 138 16.07 -6.47 6.64
CA GLN A 138 17.17 -6.71 7.57
C GLN A 138 18.50 -6.26 6.97
N GLU A 139 18.82 -6.70 5.75
CA GLU A 139 20.03 -6.26 5.04
C GLU A 139 20.11 -4.75 4.89
N SER A 140 18.95 -4.09 4.71
CA SER A 140 18.87 -2.63 4.61
C SER A 140 19.10 -1.96 5.96
N ALA A 141 18.57 -2.51 7.04
CA ALA A 141 18.77 -2.01 8.40
C ALA A 141 20.23 -2.21 8.86
N ASP A 142 20.84 -3.36 8.58
CA ASP A 142 22.24 -3.67 8.94
C ASP A 142 23.23 -2.74 8.23
N ALA A 143 22.95 -2.38 6.97
CA ALA A 143 23.74 -1.43 6.20
C ALA A 143 23.40 0.04 6.51
N SER A 144 22.33 0.29 7.25
CA SER A 144 21.85 1.63 7.58
C SER A 144 22.64 2.21 8.74
N PRO A 145 23.16 3.45 8.66
CA PRO A 145 23.83 4.10 9.79
C PRO A 145 22.93 4.26 11.03
N THR A 146 21.61 4.19 10.83
CA THR A 146 20.63 4.29 11.92
C THR A 146 20.26 2.93 12.53
N GLY A 147 20.69 1.82 11.92
CA GLY A 147 20.24 0.47 12.28
C GLY A 147 18.76 0.20 12.02
N THR A 148 18.08 1.09 11.29
CA THR A 148 16.64 1.00 11.02
C THR A 148 16.31 1.07 9.53
N VAL A 149 15.09 0.61 9.20
CA VAL A 149 14.47 0.65 7.88
C VAL A 149 13.02 1.14 7.98
N LEU A 150 12.57 1.85 6.94
CA LEU A 150 11.19 2.33 6.80
C LEU A 150 10.47 1.54 5.71
N LEU A 151 9.24 1.14 5.97
CA LEU A 151 8.48 0.29 5.04
C LEU A 151 7.22 1.02 4.54
N VAL A 152 6.99 0.98 3.24
CA VAL A 152 5.79 1.56 2.62
C VAL A 152 5.16 0.53 1.69
N GLY A 153 3.88 0.22 1.89
CA GLY A 153 3.18 -0.79 1.11
C GLY A 153 1.89 -0.24 0.51
N HIS A 154 1.62 -0.56 -0.76
CA HIS A 154 0.34 -0.25 -1.42
C HIS A 154 -0.50 -1.52 -1.57
N SER A 155 -1.79 -1.44 -1.26
CA SER A 155 -2.73 -2.55 -1.42
C SER A 155 -2.22 -3.81 -0.71
N LEU A 156 -2.12 -4.95 -1.41
CA LEU A 156 -1.47 -6.17 -0.93
C LEU A 156 -0.05 -5.93 -0.37
N GLY A 157 0.74 -5.04 -0.98
CA GLY A 157 2.06 -4.69 -0.49
C GLY A 157 2.05 -4.12 0.92
N GLY A 158 0.95 -3.49 1.33
CA GLY A 158 0.72 -3.07 2.72
C GLY A 158 0.53 -4.22 3.70
N ILE A 159 -0.11 -5.32 3.27
CA ILE A 159 -0.16 -6.55 4.07
C ILE A 159 1.25 -7.15 4.15
N VAL A 160 1.98 -7.19 3.02
CA VAL A 160 3.36 -7.72 2.97
C VAL A 160 4.29 -6.96 3.93
N VAL A 161 4.30 -5.63 3.93
CA VAL A 161 5.15 -4.84 4.86
C VAL A 161 4.74 -5.03 6.32
N ARG A 162 3.44 -5.16 6.60
CA ARG A 162 2.94 -5.44 7.95
C ARG A 162 3.42 -6.79 8.46
N THR A 163 3.31 -7.82 7.61
CA THR A 163 3.77 -9.18 7.92
C THR A 163 5.29 -9.25 8.09
N ALA A 164 6.04 -8.64 7.17
CA ALA A 164 7.50 -8.61 7.26
C ALA A 164 7.95 -7.87 8.52
N GLY A 165 7.39 -6.68 8.80
CA GLY A 165 7.72 -5.87 9.97
C GLY A 165 7.42 -6.55 11.30
N ALA A 166 6.50 -7.51 11.33
CA ALA A 166 6.18 -8.34 12.49
C ALA A 166 7.16 -9.52 12.71
N SER A 167 8.11 -9.75 11.79
CA SER A 167 9.09 -10.82 11.94
C SER A 167 10.09 -10.54 13.06
N GLU A 168 10.48 -11.59 13.79
CA GLU A 168 11.43 -11.46 14.91
C GLU A 168 12.77 -10.87 14.47
N GLY A 169 13.22 -11.17 13.24
CA GLY A 169 14.47 -10.61 12.70
C GLY A 169 14.46 -9.08 12.67
N LEU A 170 13.32 -8.47 12.33
CA LEU A 170 13.18 -7.02 12.24
C LEU A 170 12.83 -6.34 13.58
N ARG A 171 12.81 -7.08 14.69
CA ARG A 171 12.50 -6.54 16.01
C ARG A 171 13.49 -5.42 16.35
N GLY A 172 12.98 -4.21 16.58
CA GLY A 172 13.77 -3.02 16.85
C GLY A 172 14.41 -2.35 15.62
N CYS A 173 14.34 -2.96 14.44
CA CYS A 173 14.88 -2.41 13.19
C CYS A 173 13.83 -1.65 12.35
N VAL A 174 12.53 -1.85 12.58
CA VAL A 174 11.48 -1.13 11.85
C VAL A 174 11.29 0.28 12.43
N GLY A 175 11.77 1.30 11.71
CA GLY A 175 11.62 2.70 12.10
C GLY A 175 10.20 3.24 11.91
N GLY A 176 9.41 2.64 11.02
CA GLY A 176 8.02 3.00 10.78
C GLY A 176 7.42 2.36 9.52
N ILE A 177 6.08 2.23 9.52
CA ILE A 177 5.31 1.59 8.44
C ILE A 177 4.25 2.56 7.89
N VAL A 178 4.13 2.65 6.57
CA VAL A 178 3.00 3.34 5.91
C VAL A 178 2.28 2.37 4.97
N THR A 179 0.96 2.26 5.10
CA THR A 179 0.12 1.49 4.19
C THR A 179 -0.81 2.40 3.39
N LEU A 180 -0.99 2.10 2.09
CA LEU A 180 -1.84 2.87 1.18
C LEU A 180 -2.93 1.97 0.60
N GLY A 181 -4.20 2.23 0.93
CA GLY A 181 -5.34 1.49 0.40
C GLY A 181 -5.30 0.00 0.76
N THR A 182 -4.73 -0.36 1.91
CA THR A 182 -4.46 -1.76 2.23
C THR A 182 -5.71 -2.49 2.69
N PRO A 183 -6.00 -3.70 2.16
CA PRO A 183 -7.14 -4.50 2.60
C PRO A 183 -6.85 -5.18 3.93
N HIS A 184 -6.80 -4.39 5.02
CA HIS A 184 -6.55 -4.86 6.39
C HIS A 184 -7.50 -6.00 6.79
N GLN A 185 -8.79 -5.86 6.47
CA GLN A 185 -9.83 -6.87 6.77
C GLN A 185 -10.25 -7.67 5.53
N GLY A 186 -9.47 -7.58 4.44
CA GLY A 186 -9.77 -8.20 3.16
C GLY A 186 -10.70 -7.38 2.27
N SER A 187 -11.00 -7.93 1.08
CA SER A 187 -11.89 -7.32 0.09
C SER A 187 -12.81 -8.37 -0.55
N ASN A 188 -14.12 -8.13 -0.55
CA ASN A 188 -15.11 -8.92 -1.26
C ASN A 188 -14.86 -8.92 -2.77
N LEU A 189 -14.35 -7.80 -3.30
CA LEU A 189 -14.03 -7.69 -4.73
C LEU A 189 -12.96 -8.70 -5.15
N ALA A 190 -12.01 -8.99 -4.26
CA ALA A 190 -10.94 -9.93 -4.54
C ALA A 190 -11.47 -11.34 -4.83
N GLY A 191 -12.51 -11.78 -4.11
CA GLY A 191 -13.15 -13.07 -4.35
C GLY A 191 -13.91 -13.14 -5.68
N LEU A 192 -14.38 -11.98 -6.18
CA LEU A 192 -15.17 -11.90 -7.40
C LEU A 192 -14.32 -11.76 -8.66
N LEU A 193 -13.26 -10.93 -8.61
CA LEU A 193 -12.54 -10.49 -9.80
C LEU A 193 -11.03 -10.79 -9.78
N ALA A 194 -10.44 -11.15 -8.63
CA ALA A 194 -9.00 -11.39 -8.60
C ALA A 194 -8.64 -12.76 -9.20
N VAL A 195 -7.62 -12.75 -10.04
CA VAL A 195 -7.04 -13.92 -10.69
C VAL A 195 -5.81 -14.42 -9.92
N GLY A 196 -5.70 -15.74 -9.77
CA GLY A 196 -4.58 -16.37 -9.08
C GLY A 196 -4.75 -16.47 -7.56
N ARG A 197 -3.92 -17.30 -6.94
CA ARG A 197 -4.01 -17.66 -5.51
C ARG A 197 -3.85 -16.46 -4.60
N LEU A 198 -2.83 -15.63 -4.87
CA LEU A 198 -2.52 -14.44 -4.08
C LEU A 198 -3.67 -13.42 -4.10
N GLY A 199 -4.28 -13.22 -5.27
CA GLY A 199 -5.43 -12.34 -5.43
C GLY A 199 -6.67 -12.83 -4.69
N ARG A 200 -7.07 -14.10 -4.88
CA ARG A 200 -8.22 -14.68 -4.16
C ARG A 200 -8.00 -14.77 -2.64
N GLY A 201 -6.75 -14.90 -2.22
CA GLY A 201 -6.35 -14.90 -0.82
C GLY A 201 -6.61 -13.57 -0.10
N LEU A 202 -6.89 -12.48 -0.81
CA LEU A 202 -7.24 -11.16 -0.24
C LEU A 202 -8.69 -11.05 0.24
N THR A 203 -9.50 -12.09 0.10
CA THR A 203 -10.84 -12.11 0.73
C THR A 203 -10.71 -12.14 2.25
N ALA A 204 -11.77 -11.74 2.96
CA ALA A 204 -11.76 -11.73 4.43
C ALA A 204 -11.40 -13.10 5.03
N ASN A 205 -11.77 -14.21 4.37
CA ASN A 205 -11.45 -15.58 4.79
C ASN A 205 -10.39 -16.24 3.89
N GLY A 206 -9.62 -15.44 3.16
CA GLY A 206 -8.60 -15.94 2.25
C GLY A 206 -7.28 -16.20 2.96
N GLU A 207 -6.45 -17.04 2.35
CA GLU A 207 -5.15 -17.48 2.89
C GLU A 207 -4.24 -16.31 3.30
N VAL A 208 -4.24 -15.19 2.57
CA VAL A 208 -3.41 -14.02 2.92
C VAL A 208 -3.88 -13.42 4.25
N LEU A 209 -5.19 -13.28 4.43
CA LEU A 209 -5.76 -12.69 5.65
C LEU A 209 -5.67 -13.67 6.84
N GLU A 210 -5.75 -14.98 6.58
CA GLU A 210 -5.48 -15.99 7.59
C GLU A 210 -4.03 -15.94 8.07
N CYS A 211 -3.06 -15.82 7.15
CA CYS A 211 -1.64 -15.71 7.51
C CYS A 211 -1.35 -14.53 8.45
N VAL A 212 -2.11 -13.42 8.35
CA VAL A 212 -1.84 -12.23 9.17
C VAL A 212 -2.67 -12.14 10.44
N ARG A 213 -3.80 -12.86 10.54
CA ARG A 213 -4.72 -12.76 11.69
C ARG A 213 -4.10 -13.16 13.03
N GLY A 214 -3.14 -14.09 13.00
CA GLY A 214 -2.46 -14.62 14.18
C GLY A 214 -1.05 -14.08 14.39
N LEU A 215 -0.60 -13.13 13.57
CA LEU A 215 0.72 -12.53 13.73
C LEU A 215 0.67 -11.41 14.76
N SER A 216 1.75 -11.26 15.51
CA SER A 216 2.01 -10.04 16.26
C SER A 216 1.94 -8.85 15.32
N ILE A 217 1.40 -7.74 15.80
CA ILE A 217 1.40 -6.50 15.05
C ILE A 217 2.70 -5.80 15.37
N CYS A 218 3.44 -5.34 14.35
CA CYS A 218 4.64 -4.55 14.56
C CYS A 218 4.30 -3.30 15.40
N PRO A 219 4.74 -3.20 16.67
CA PRO A 219 4.67 -1.96 17.43
C PRO A 219 5.59 -0.92 16.81
N GLY A 220 5.23 0.35 17.01
CA GLY A 220 5.98 1.49 16.50
C GLY A 220 5.10 2.41 15.67
N PRO A 221 5.63 3.53 15.16
CA PRO A 221 4.84 4.43 14.35
C PRO A 221 4.39 3.70 13.08
N ALA A 222 3.09 3.48 12.96
CA ALA A 222 2.48 3.01 11.72
C ALA A 222 1.28 3.88 11.32
N LEU A 223 1.13 4.09 10.01
CA LEU A 223 0.09 4.93 9.42
C LEU A 223 -0.60 4.21 8.27
N SER A 224 -1.91 4.01 8.38
CA SER A 224 -2.77 3.54 7.30
C SER A 224 -3.47 4.71 6.63
N LEU A 225 -3.22 4.88 5.33
CA LEU A 225 -3.88 5.86 4.48
C LEU A 225 -4.92 5.16 3.61
N TYR A 226 -6.16 5.63 3.63
CA TYR A 226 -7.24 5.07 2.83
C TYR A 226 -8.09 6.15 2.17
N SER A 227 -8.73 5.81 1.05
CA SER A 227 -9.66 6.70 0.36
C SER A 227 -11.09 6.30 0.70
N PRO A 228 -12.01 7.25 0.96
CA PRO A 228 -13.41 6.94 1.23
C PRO A 228 -14.13 6.37 0.00
N VAL A 229 -13.54 6.50 -1.19
CA VAL A 229 -14.08 6.03 -2.48
C VAL A 229 -13.14 5.06 -3.18
N ASP A 230 -12.37 4.29 -2.40
CA ASP A 230 -11.57 3.18 -2.92
C ASP A 230 -12.46 2.14 -3.60
N SER A 231 -12.23 1.86 -4.88
CA SER A 231 -13.05 0.94 -5.66
C SER A 231 -12.53 -0.50 -5.71
N MET A 232 -11.44 -0.81 -4.99
CA MET A 232 -10.77 -2.12 -5.05
C MET A 232 -10.86 -2.88 -3.72
N VAL A 233 -10.78 -2.17 -2.59
CA VAL A 233 -11.00 -2.75 -1.26
C VAL A 233 -12.43 -2.46 -0.82
N LEU A 234 -13.28 -3.48 -0.94
CA LEU A 234 -14.72 -3.36 -0.72
C LEU A 234 -15.19 -4.40 0.31
N PRO A 235 -16.09 -4.05 1.23
CA PRO A 235 -16.61 -2.70 1.48
C PRO A 235 -15.57 -1.80 2.19
N LEU A 236 -15.91 -0.54 2.48
CA LEU A 236 -15.01 0.44 3.13
C LEU A 236 -14.34 -0.10 4.41
N SER A 237 -15.03 -0.93 5.19
CA SER A 237 -14.47 -1.54 6.40
C SER A 237 -13.25 -2.43 6.14
N GLY A 238 -13.07 -2.93 4.91
CA GLY A 238 -11.88 -3.68 4.49
C GLY A 238 -10.58 -2.88 4.62
N LEU A 239 -10.67 -1.54 4.54
CA LEU A 239 -9.53 -0.63 4.63
C LEU A 239 -9.18 -0.22 6.07
N LEU A 240 -10.10 -0.44 7.00
CA LEU A 240 -9.99 0.07 8.36
C LEU A 240 -9.21 -0.89 9.26
N LEU A 241 -8.49 -0.33 10.20
CA LEU A 241 -7.81 -1.05 11.27
C LEU A 241 -8.82 -1.64 12.25
N ASP A 242 -8.46 -2.79 12.83
CA ASP A 242 -9.10 -3.39 13.98
C ASP A 242 -8.58 -2.77 15.29
N GLU A 243 -9.09 -3.25 16.42
CA GLU A 243 -8.69 -2.77 17.75
C GLU A 243 -7.22 -3.09 18.06
N ARG A 244 -6.74 -4.28 17.67
CA ARG A 244 -5.37 -4.73 17.95
C ARG A 244 -4.35 -3.84 17.25
N GLU A 245 -4.64 -3.44 16.00
CA GLU A 245 -3.79 -2.52 15.24
C GLU A 245 -3.73 -1.15 15.90
N ARG A 246 -4.86 -0.63 16.39
CA ARG A 246 -4.89 0.65 17.13
C ARG A 246 -4.18 0.58 18.48
N GLU A 247 -4.34 -0.52 19.22
CA GLU A 247 -3.65 -0.79 20.48
C GLU A 247 -2.12 -0.88 20.30
N ALA A 248 -1.67 -1.42 19.17
CA ALA A 248 -0.25 -1.44 18.78
C ALA A 248 0.29 -0.06 18.34
N GLY A 249 -0.54 0.99 18.36
CA GLY A 249 -0.16 2.36 18.04
C GLY A 249 -0.27 2.73 16.56
N TRP A 250 -0.93 1.89 15.73
CA TRP A 250 -1.23 2.26 14.35
C TRP A 250 -2.28 3.37 14.30
N THR A 251 -2.08 4.30 13.38
CA THR A 251 -2.99 5.42 13.13
C THR A 251 -3.60 5.33 11.75
N GLU A 252 -4.78 5.93 11.57
CA GLU A 252 -5.49 5.95 10.29
C GLU A 252 -5.74 7.39 9.86
N GLU A 253 -5.51 7.70 8.59
CA GLU A 253 -5.86 8.99 8.01
C GLU A 253 -6.67 8.79 6.72
N CYS A 254 -7.87 9.38 6.71
CA CYS A 254 -8.72 9.38 5.53
C CYS A 254 -8.24 10.42 4.52
N LEU A 255 -7.92 9.96 3.31
CA LEU A 255 -7.49 10.78 2.20
C LEU A 255 -8.67 11.49 1.53
N PRO A 256 -8.41 12.57 0.77
CA PRO A 256 -9.40 13.10 -0.16
C PRO A 256 -9.93 12.01 -1.13
N PRO A 257 -11.18 12.10 -1.58
CA PRO A 257 -11.76 11.09 -2.48
C PRO A 257 -10.93 10.90 -3.76
N MET A 258 -10.38 9.69 -3.92
CA MET A 258 -9.59 9.28 -5.10
C MET A 258 -9.67 7.76 -5.31
N SER A 259 -9.26 7.29 -6.48
CA SER A 259 -9.22 5.86 -6.76
C SER A 259 -8.09 5.16 -6.00
N HIS A 260 -8.22 3.84 -5.85
CA HIS A 260 -7.23 2.98 -5.18
C HIS A 260 -5.81 3.13 -5.76
N VAL A 261 -5.68 3.13 -7.08
CA VAL A 261 -4.39 3.27 -7.77
C VAL A 261 -3.94 4.74 -7.79
N GLY A 262 -4.89 5.69 -7.81
CA GLY A 262 -4.60 7.12 -7.80
C GLY A 262 -3.77 7.58 -6.61
N MET A 263 -3.84 6.87 -5.48
CA MET A 263 -2.99 7.13 -4.30
C MET A 263 -1.49 7.13 -4.61
N LEU A 264 -1.04 6.28 -5.53
CA LEU A 264 0.38 6.16 -5.91
C LEU A 264 0.90 7.40 -6.66
N TYR A 265 0.00 8.16 -7.29
CA TYR A 265 0.36 9.28 -8.16
C TYR A 265 0.01 10.64 -7.55
N ASP A 266 -0.91 10.68 -6.58
CA ASP A 266 -1.33 11.89 -5.89
C ASP A 266 -0.19 12.48 -5.04
N ARG A 267 0.03 13.79 -5.21
CA ARG A 267 1.10 14.51 -4.50
C ARG A 267 0.84 14.59 -2.99
N ARG A 268 -0.42 14.75 -2.57
CA ARG A 268 -0.79 14.94 -1.17
C ARG A 268 -0.53 13.67 -0.37
N VAL A 269 -0.81 12.50 -0.96
CA VAL A 269 -0.52 11.19 -0.36
C VAL A 269 0.97 11.03 -0.10
N ALA A 270 1.80 11.38 -1.09
CA ALA A 270 3.25 11.36 -0.92
C ALA A 270 3.74 12.36 0.14
N GLU A 271 3.16 13.55 0.23
CA GLU A 271 3.50 14.54 1.26
C GLU A 271 3.12 14.08 2.68
N ILE A 272 1.94 13.46 2.85
CA ILE A 272 1.53 12.85 4.13
C ILE A 272 2.53 11.75 4.53
N CYS A 273 2.83 10.83 3.60
CA CYS A 273 3.79 9.76 3.82
C CYS A 273 5.18 10.30 4.18
N VAL A 274 5.71 11.27 3.43
CA VAL A 274 7.01 11.93 3.71
C VAL A 274 7.03 12.52 5.13
N ARG A 275 6.01 13.29 5.51
CA ARG A 275 5.95 13.91 6.85
C ARG A 275 5.95 12.86 7.94
N PHE A 276 5.20 11.78 7.75
CA PHE A 276 5.16 10.67 8.68
C PHE A 276 6.52 9.98 8.80
N LEU A 277 7.13 9.61 7.67
CA LEU A 277 8.42 8.93 7.63
C LEU A 277 9.56 9.77 8.23
N LEU A 278 9.57 11.08 8.02
CA LEU A 278 10.57 11.98 8.64
C LEU A 278 10.43 12.02 10.17
N ARG A 279 9.19 12.03 10.68
CA ARG A 279 8.95 11.95 12.13
C ARG A 279 9.33 10.58 12.69
N ALA A 280 8.99 9.51 11.98
CA ALA A 280 9.34 8.15 12.36
C ALA A 280 10.88 7.96 12.42
N ALA A 281 11.60 8.45 11.40
CA ALA A 281 13.06 8.41 11.32
C ALA A 281 13.79 9.18 12.44
N SER A 282 13.14 10.18 13.05
CA SER A 282 13.71 10.94 14.15
C SER A 282 13.67 10.23 15.50
N ARG A 283 12.98 9.08 15.59
CA ARG A 283 12.91 8.27 16.81
C ARG A 283 14.11 7.32 16.85
N PRO A 284 14.82 7.20 17.98
CA PRO A 284 15.87 6.19 18.13
C PRO A 284 15.26 4.80 18.04
N ALA A 285 16.02 3.84 17.50
CA ALA A 285 15.69 2.42 17.59
C ALA A 285 15.57 2.04 19.07
N SER A 286 14.40 1.57 19.50
CA SER A 286 14.20 1.07 20.87
C SER A 286 13.78 -0.40 20.81
N PRO A 287 14.64 -1.32 21.28
CA PRO A 287 14.27 -2.72 21.49
C PRO A 287 13.17 -2.88 22.53
N GLU A 288 13.04 -1.92 23.45
CA GLU A 288 12.14 -1.95 24.61
C GLU A 288 10.68 -1.57 24.27
N ALA A 289 10.43 -1.03 23.07
CA ALA A 289 9.08 -0.72 22.60
C ALA A 289 8.31 -1.95 22.06
N TRP A 290 8.94 -3.13 22.10
CA TRP A 290 8.34 -4.38 21.64
C TRP A 290 7.97 -5.25 22.85
N PRO A 291 6.68 -5.58 23.05
CA PRO A 291 6.25 -6.40 24.18
C PRO A 291 6.85 -7.82 24.17
#